data_AF-A0A537UNI7-F1
#
_entry.id   AF-A0A537UNI7-F1
#
_cell.length_a   1.000
_cell.length_b   1.000
_cell.length_c   1.000
_cell.angle_alpha   90.00
_cell.angle_beta   90.00
_cell.angle_gamma   90.00
#
_symmetry.space_group_name_H-M   'P 1'
#
loop_
_entity.id
_entity.type
_entity.pdbx_description
1 polymer ?
#
loop_
_entity_poly.entity_id
_entity_poly.type
_entity_poly.pdbx_seq_one_letter_code
_entity_poly.pdbx_strand_id
1 'polypeptide(L)'
;VATSNNIFMQWHTARVQSLEDAKRIETSLAGTGPGSIAETVPRLLNAVIGTKFKLISGYPASSEAMLAMERGEVDGASSSWAAVKVGKQAWLRENKIRIILQTTPERISELPHTPSLGEIGDTPEDKQVFALYASGSAIGRSLLGPPGIPAERAQALRTAFQAMAKDPDFVAEIQRLSVELDPMPGEQIERLVAQSLNTPAAVRERAKAAFGR
;
A
#
# COMPACT_ATOMS: atom_id res chain seq x y z
N VAL A 1 4.22 -13.15 -9.33
CA VAL A 1 3.21 -12.17 -8.89
C VAL A 1 3.98 -11.09 -8.16
N ALA A 2 4.30 -9.99 -8.83
CA ALA A 2 4.81 -8.81 -8.17
C ALA A 2 3.63 -8.14 -7.47
N THR A 3 3.31 -8.64 -6.29
CA THR A 3 2.44 -7.90 -5.39
C THR A 3 3.21 -6.65 -4.98
N SER A 4 2.65 -5.45 -5.22
CA SER A 4 3.21 -4.23 -4.64
C SER A 4 3.09 -4.34 -3.12
N ASN A 5 4.13 -4.88 -2.48
CA ASN A 5 4.14 -5.17 -1.05
C ASN A 5 4.52 -3.90 -0.32
N ASN A 6 3.56 -2.99 -0.14
CA ASN A 6 3.76 -1.84 0.73
C ASN A 6 3.89 -2.33 2.17
N ILE A 7 4.83 -1.73 2.89
CA ILE A 7 5.10 -2.01 4.29
C ILE A 7 5.02 -0.72 5.09
N PHE A 8 4.60 -0.82 6.35
CA PHE A 8 4.73 0.23 7.34
C PHE A 8 5.93 -0.08 8.23
N MET A 9 6.79 0.91 8.40
CA MET A 9 8.00 0.79 9.21
C MET A 9 8.10 1.93 10.23
N GLN A 10 8.70 1.62 11.37
CA GLN A 10 9.04 2.56 12.42
C GLN A 10 10.57 2.66 12.53
N TRP A 11 11.06 3.85 12.84
CA TRP A 11 12.47 4.08 13.12
C TRP A 11 12.88 3.36 14.40
N HIS A 12 14.13 2.90 14.48
CA HIS A 12 14.59 2.09 15.61
C HIS A 12 14.57 2.82 16.97
N THR A 13 14.56 4.16 16.98
CA THR A 13 14.44 4.96 18.21
C THR A 13 12.98 5.26 18.59
N ALA A 14 12.01 4.95 17.74
CA ALA A 14 10.60 5.14 18.04
C ALA A 14 10.18 4.26 19.22
N ARG A 15 9.19 4.71 20.00
CA ARG A 15 8.67 3.91 21.11
C ARG A 15 7.77 2.76 20.65
N VAL A 16 7.12 2.93 19.50
CA VAL A 16 6.26 1.92 18.89
C VAL A 16 7.11 1.05 17.97
N GLN A 17 7.17 -0.24 18.23
CA GLN A 17 7.92 -1.21 17.42
C GLN A 17 7.06 -2.40 16.96
N SER A 18 5.75 -2.33 17.21
CA SER A 18 4.73 -3.31 16.81
C SER A 18 3.35 -2.66 16.66
N LEU A 19 2.40 -3.36 16.04
CA LEU A 19 0.99 -2.90 16.02
C LEU A 19 0.36 -2.86 17.42
N GLU A 20 0.76 -3.78 18.31
CA GLU A 20 0.26 -3.79 19.69
C GLU A 20 0.77 -2.58 20.49
N ASP A 21 2.02 -2.15 20.26
CA ASP A 21 2.50 -0.88 20.82
C ASP A 21 1.68 0.29 20.28
N ALA A 22 1.34 0.29 18.99
CA ALA A 22 0.56 1.34 18.35
C ALA A 22 -0.88 1.44 18.90
N LYS A 23 -1.44 0.38 19.49
CA LYS A 23 -2.73 0.44 20.23
C LYS A 23 -2.59 1.17 21.56
N ARG A 24 -1.40 1.19 22.15
CA ARG A 24 -1.14 1.69 23.51
C ARG A 24 -0.55 3.10 23.48
N ILE A 25 0.41 3.33 22.59
CA ILE A 25 1.27 4.51 22.50
C ILE A 25 0.99 5.24 21.18
N GLU A 26 0.78 6.56 21.25
CA GLU A 26 0.68 7.39 20.05
C GLU A 26 2.03 7.47 19.31
N THR A 27 2.00 7.38 17.99
CA THR A 27 3.21 7.45 17.15
C THR A 27 2.92 8.15 15.83
N SER A 28 3.89 8.91 15.34
CA SER A 28 3.74 9.71 14.12
C SER A 28 4.07 8.92 12.85
N LEU A 29 3.24 9.05 11.82
CA LEU A 29 3.46 8.43 10.50
C LEU A 29 3.42 9.48 9.39
N ALA A 30 4.40 9.47 8.50
CA ALA A 30 4.40 10.31 7.31
C ALA A 30 3.33 9.88 6.30
N GLY A 31 2.46 10.83 5.94
CA GLY A 31 1.43 10.69 4.91
C GLY A 31 1.86 11.30 3.58
N THR A 32 1.56 10.58 2.49
CA THR A 32 1.91 10.98 1.11
C THR A 32 0.74 11.56 0.31
N GLY A 33 -0.29 12.05 1.00
CA GLY A 33 -1.43 12.73 0.41
C GLY A 33 -2.75 11.96 0.50
N PRO A 34 -3.88 12.66 0.28
CA PRO A 34 -5.21 12.08 0.43
C PRO A 34 -5.42 10.86 -0.45
N GLY A 35 -5.94 9.78 0.14
CA GLY A 35 -6.25 8.54 -0.57
C GLY A 35 -5.05 7.60 -0.79
N SER A 36 -3.83 8.01 -0.43
CA SER A 36 -2.68 7.11 -0.51
C SER A 36 -2.78 5.99 0.54
N ILE A 37 -2.11 4.87 0.31
CA ILE A 37 -2.00 3.78 1.30
C ILE A 37 -1.36 4.29 2.60
N ALA A 38 -0.37 5.18 2.49
CA ALA A 38 0.29 5.82 3.63
C ALA A 38 -0.67 6.57 4.55
N GLU A 39 -1.81 7.05 4.01
CA GLU A 39 -2.82 7.74 4.81
C GLU A 39 -4.05 6.91 5.13
N THR A 40 -4.52 6.10 4.18
CA THR A 40 -5.78 5.36 4.33
C THR A 40 -5.66 4.20 5.33
N VAL A 41 -4.54 3.46 5.30
CA VAL A 41 -4.35 2.30 6.18
C VAL A 41 -4.21 2.70 7.65
N PRO A 42 -3.40 3.71 8.05
CA PRO A 42 -3.31 4.09 9.46
C PRO A 42 -4.63 4.64 10.02
N ARG A 43 -5.40 5.39 9.21
CA ARG A 43 -6.75 5.86 9.59
C ARG A 43 -7.70 4.69 9.83
N LEU A 44 -7.67 3.71 8.94
CA LEU A 44 -8.48 2.51 9.08
C LEU A 44 -8.10 1.69 10.33
N LEU A 45 -6.80 1.51 10.58
CA LEU A 45 -6.31 0.82 11.78
C LEU A 45 -6.76 1.55 13.06
N ASN A 46 -6.69 2.88 13.08
CA ASN A 46 -7.13 3.66 14.25
C ASN A 46 -8.63 3.45 14.52
N ALA A 47 -9.45 3.48 13.48
CA ALA A 47 -10.90 3.36 13.61
C ALA A 47 -11.38 1.95 13.94
N VAL A 48 -10.70 0.92 13.42
CA VAL A 48 -11.16 -0.46 13.50
C VAL A 48 -10.57 -1.20 14.69
N ILE A 49 -9.25 -1.11 14.89
CA ILE A 49 -8.54 -1.86 15.94
C ILE A 49 -7.94 -0.95 17.03
N GLY A 50 -8.26 0.34 17.02
CA GLY A 50 -7.90 1.27 18.09
C GLY A 50 -6.41 1.65 18.14
N THR A 51 -5.68 1.57 17.02
CA THR A 51 -4.32 2.14 16.98
C THR A 51 -4.33 3.65 17.17
N LYS A 52 -3.17 4.20 17.53
CA LYS A 52 -2.96 5.61 17.84
C LYS A 52 -1.94 6.22 16.87
N PHE A 53 -2.11 5.97 15.57
CA PHE A 53 -1.27 6.60 14.56
C PHE A 53 -1.66 8.06 14.39
N LYS A 54 -0.69 8.96 14.53
CA LYS A 54 -0.82 10.38 14.23
C LYS A 54 -0.24 10.65 12.84
N LEU A 55 -1.09 10.89 11.86
CA LEU A 55 -0.62 11.15 10.50
C LEU A 55 -0.09 12.57 10.35
N ILE A 56 1.10 12.69 9.79
CA ILE A 56 1.74 13.94 9.38
C ILE A 56 1.76 13.96 7.85
N SER A 57 0.77 14.61 7.26
CA SER A 57 0.62 14.74 5.80
C SER A 57 1.49 15.85 5.24
N GLY A 58 1.84 15.75 3.95
CA GLY A 58 2.55 16.80 3.21
C GLY A 58 3.82 16.33 2.51
N TYR A 59 4.20 15.06 2.67
CA TYR A 59 5.34 14.49 1.97
C TYR A 59 4.94 14.12 0.53
N PRO A 60 5.69 14.56 -0.49
CA PRO A 60 5.29 14.37 -1.89
C PRO A 60 5.38 12.92 -2.36
N ALA A 61 6.29 12.12 -1.79
CA ALA A 61 6.40 10.68 -2.08
C ALA A 61 7.03 9.92 -0.90
N SER A 62 7.13 8.59 -1.05
CA SER A 62 7.67 7.70 -0.02
C SER A 62 9.15 7.95 0.28
N SER A 63 9.93 8.44 -0.68
CA SER A 63 11.35 8.76 -0.49
C SER A 63 11.54 9.92 0.51
N GLU A 64 10.75 10.98 0.38
CA GLU A 64 10.76 12.13 1.28
C GLU A 64 10.20 11.75 2.66
N ALA A 65 9.14 10.93 2.70
CA ALA A 65 8.60 10.39 3.95
C ALA A 65 9.65 9.54 4.71
N MET A 66 10.38 8.68 4.01
CA MET A 66 11.48 7.88 4.58
C MET A 66 12.63 8.77 5.07
N LEU A 67 12.97 9.84 4.35
CA LEU A 67 14.00 10.79 4.77
C LEU A 67 13.59 11.57 6.03
N ALA A 68 12.34 11.97 6.13
CA ALA A 68 11.80 12.62 7.33
C ALA A 68 11.85 11.70 8.55
N MET A 69 11.52 10.42 8.36
CA MET A 69 11.69 9.39 9.40
C MET A 69 13.15 9.25 9.84
N GLU A 70 14.08 9.17 8.88
CA GLU A 70 15.52 9.08 9.15
C GLU A 70 16.08 10.29 9.93
N ARG A 71 15.47 11.47 9.73
CA ARG A 71 15.79 12.71 10.46
C ARG A 71 15.09 12.84 11.80
N GLY A 72 14.19 11.93 12.15
CA GLY A 72 13.39 11.99 13.37
C GLY A 72 12.28 13.04 13.35
N GLU A 73 11.87 13.52 12.17
CA GLU A 73 10.70 14.41 12.02
C GLU A 73 9.38 13.66 12.24
N VAL A 74 9.37 12.37 11.89
CA VAL A 74 8.29 11.41 12.17
C VAL A 74 8.89 10.10 12.67
N ASP A 75 8.09 9.30 13.38
CA ASP A 75 8.53 8.00 13.89
C ASP A 75 8.54 6.93 12.81
N GLY A 76 7.66 7.05 11.80
CA GLY A 76 7.51 6.03 10.78
C GLY A 76 7.05 6.53 9.41
N ALA A 77 7.18 5.64 8.43
CA ALA A 77 6.82 5.87 7.05
C ALA A 77 6.33 4.56 6.40
N SER A 78 5.74 4.69 5.21
CA SER A 78 5.40 3.53 4.37
C SER A 78 6.11 3.60 3.02
N SER A 79 6.56 2.45 2.52
CA SER A 79 7.14 2.31 1.19
C SER A 79 6.99 0.86 0.71
N SER A 80 7.35 0.57 -0.54
CA SER A 80 7.38 -0.81 -1.02
C SER A 80 8.57 -1.57 -0.43
N TRP A 81 8.38 -2.86 -0.14
CA TRP A 81 9.45 -3.73 0.35
C TRP A 81 10.63 -3.78 -0.62
N ALA A 82 10.36 -3.83 -1.93
CA ALA A 82 11.38 -3.78 -2.96
C ALA A 82 12.22 -2.49 -2.90
N ALA A 83 11.58 -1.32 -2.74
CA ALA A 83 12.29 -0.04 -2.65
C ALA A 83 13.19 0.01 -1.40
N VAL A 84 12.76 -0.54 -0.27
CA VAL A 84 13.59 -0.62 0.94
C VAL A 84 14.77 -1.56 0.74
N LYS A 85 14.55 -2.74 0.14
CA LYS A 85 15.63 -3.71 -0.16
C LYS A 85 16.68 -3.15 -1.10
N VAL A 86 16.30 -2.33 -2.07
CA VAL A 86 17.24 -1.74 -3.04
C VAL A 86 17.88 -0.47 -2.47
N GLY A 87 17.06 0.48 -2.01
CA GLY A 87 17.51 1.83 -1.66
C GLY A 87 17.98 2.01 -0.22
N LYS A 88 17.61 1.11 0.71
CA LYS A 88 17.83 1.28 2.16
C LYS A 88 18.43 0.03 2.82
N GLN A 89 19.32 -0.68 2.13
CA GLN A 89 19.96 -1.90 2.64
C GLN A 89 20.68 -1.71 4.00
N ALA A 90 21.31 -0.55 4.21
CA ALA A 90 21.97 -0.23 5.47
C ALA A 90 20.99 -0.25 6.65
N TRP A 91 19.75 0.22 6.45
CA TRP A 91 18.73 0.19 7.50
C TRP A 91 18.36 -1.23 7.90
N LEU A 92 18.30 -2.15 6.94
CA LEU A 92 18.02 -3.56 7.19
C LEU A 92 19.18 -4.24 7.92
N ARG A 93 20.41 -4.06 7.42
CA ARG A 93 21.62 -4.66 8.03
C ARG A 93 21.87 -4.17 9.45
N GLU A 94 21.63 -2.88 9.71
CA GLU A 94 21.90 -2.24 11.00
C GLU A 94 20.67 -2.22 11.92
N ASN A 95 19.56 -2.86 11.55
CA ASN A 95 18.31 -2.85 12.32
C ASN A 95 17.77 -1.45 12.64
N LYS A 96 17.93 -0.48 11.71
CA LYS A 96 17.48 0.91 11.89
C LYS A 96 15.97 1.09 11.71
N ILE A 97 15.28 0.09 11.21
CA ILE A 97 13.83 0.08 11.08
C ILE A 97 13.22 -1.19 11.67
N ARG A 98 11.99 -1.09 12.16
CA ARG A 98 11.10 -2.24 12.41
C ARG A 98 9.92 -2.18 11.48
N ILE A 99 9.68 -3.28 10.79
CA ILE A 99 8.52 -3.43 9.90
C ILE A 99 7.38 -3.96 10.74
N ILE A 100 6.32 -3.16 10.90
CA ILE A 100 5.22 -3.46 11.83
C ILE A 100 3.98 -4.02 11.14
N LEU A 101 3.85 -3.83 9.83
CA LEU A 101 2.70 -4.28 9.04
C LEU A 101 3.05 -4.37 7.54
N GLN A 102 2.51 -5.39 6.88
CA GLN A 102 2.50 -5.52 5.41
C GLN A 102 1.10 -5.24 4.88
N THR A 103 0.95 -4.41 3.85
CA THR A 103 -0.37 -4.15 3.22
C THR A 103 -0.67 -5.17 2.12
N THR A 104 -0.54 -6.45 2.48
CA THR A 104 -0.76 -7.61 1.61
C THR A 104 -1.92 -8.44 2.15
N PRO A 105 -2.63 -9.21 1.29
CA PRO A 105 -3.67 -10.12 1.75
C PRO A 105 -3.11 -11.16 2.72
N GLU A 106 -1.97 -11.76 2.36
CA GLU A 106 -1.27 -12.77 3.15
C GLU A 106 0.19 -12.34 3.41
N ARG A 107 0.84 -12.92 4.41
CA ARG A 107 2.25 -12.65 4.69
C ARG A 107 3.12 -13.12 3.53
N ILE A 108 4.10 -12.32 3.14
CA ILE A 108 5.09 -12.74 2.15
C ILE A 108 6.17 -13.60 2.81
N SER A 109 6.75 -14.53 2.05
CA SER A 109 7.79 -15.45 2.53
C SER A 109 9.03 -14.74 3.09
N GLU A 110 9.33 -13.54 2.59
CA GLU A 110 10.46 -12.73 3.06
C GLU A 110 10.21 -12.03 4.41
N LEU A 111 8.94 -11.85 4.80
CA LEU A 111 8.54 -11.19 6.06
C LEU A 111 7.55 -12.07 6.83
N PRO A 112 7.91 -13.31 7.21
CA PRO A 112 6.97 -14.27 7.81
C PRO A 112 6.52 -13.86 9.23
N HIS A 113 7.31 -13.03 9.90
CA HIS A 113 7.06 -12.57 11.26
C HIS A 113 6.33 -11.23 11.34
N THR A 114 6.12 -10.56 10.21
CA THR A 114 5.39 -9.29 10.16
C THR A 114 3.93 -9.58 9.79
N PRO A 115 2.94 -9.10 10.55
CA PRO A 115 1.53 -9.35 10.23
C PRO A 115 1.16 -8.75 8.87
N SER A 116 0.27 -9.43 8.15
CA SER A 116 -0.34 -8.88 6.92
C SER A 116 -1.64 -8.16 7.26
N LEU A 117 -2.01 -7.19 6.43
CA LEU A 117 -3.23 -6.42 6.61
C LEU A 117 -4.48 -7.31 6.55
N GLY A 118 -4.47 -8.36 5.71
CA GLY A 118 -5.56 -9.33 5.66
C GLY A 118 -5.74 -10.18 6.92
N GLU A 119 -4.77 -10.20 7.84
CA GLU A 119 -4.88 -10.88 9.14
C GLU A 119 -5.47 -9.98 10.24
N ILE A 120 -5.60 -8.67 9.98
CA ILE A 120 -6.02 -7.69 10.97
C ILE A 120 -7.55 -7.64 11.07
N GLY A 121 -8.06 -7.40 12.28
CA GLY A 121 -9.49 -7.24 12.57
C GLY A 121 -10.06 -8.36 13.43
N ASP A 122 -10.97 -8.00 14.34
CA ASP A 122 -11.57 -8.93 15.29
C ASP A 122 -12.83 -9.59 14.71
N THR A 123 -13.54 -8.91 13.80
CA THR A 123 -14.77 -9.39 13.16
C THR A 123 -14.55 -9.82 11.70
N PRO A 124 -15.40 -10.70 11.13
CA PRO A 124 -15.38 -11.01 9.71
C PRO A 124 -15.48 -9.77 8.82
N GLU A 125 -16.27 -8.78 9.24
CA GLU A 125 -16.46 -7.51 8.53
C GLU A 125 -15.17 -6.67 8.54
N ASP A 126 -14.49 -6.55 9.70
CA ASP A 126 -13.22 -5.83 9.79
C ASP A 126 -12.16 -6.45 8.88
N LYS A 127 -12.08 -7.79 8.87
CA LYS A 127 -11.17 -8.53 7.98
C LYS A 127 -11.49 -8.28 6.50
N GLN A 128 -12.77 -8.20 6.12
CA GLN A 128 -13.16 -7.85 4.76
C GLN A 128 -12.78 -6.42 4.37
N VAL A 129 -12.92 -5.45 5.29
CA VAL A 129 -12.47 -4.08 5.03
C VAL A 129 -10.95 -4.07 4.82
N PHE A 130 -10.18 -4.70 5.69
CA PHE A 130 -8.73 -4.75 5.55
C PHE A 130 -8.27 -5.51 4.30
N ALA A 131 -8.94 -6.61 3.94
CA ALA A 131 -8.67 -7.35 2.71
C ALA A 131 -8.91 -6.49 1.46
N LEU A 132 -9.93 -5.63 1.45
CA LEU A 132 -10.17 -4.69 0.36
C LEU A 132 -8.97 -3.74 0.17
N TYR A 133 -8.49 -3.12 1.25
CA TYR A 133 -7.32 -2.22 1.18
C TYR A 133 -6.02 -2.95 0.87
N ALA A 134 -5.87 -4.19 1.35
CA ALA A 134 -4.75 -5.06 1.00
C ALA A 134 -4.76 -5.45 -0.49
N SER A 135 -5.96 -5.65 -1.06
CA SER A 135 -6.16 -5.97 -2.47
C SER A 135 -6.04 -4.77 -3.41
N GLY A 136 -6.17 -3.53 -2.89
CA GLY A 136 -5.90 -2.31 -3.66
C GLY A 136 -4.48 -2.29 -4.23
N SER A 137 -3.53 -2.91 -3.53
CA SER A 137 -2.17 -3.17 -4.02
C SER A 137 -2.14 -4.06 -5.28
N ALA A 138 -3.11 -4.95 -5.46
CA ALA A 138 -3.22 -5.82 -6.64
C ALA A 138 -3.78 -5.10 -7.88
N ILE A 139 -4.58 -4.04 -7.69
CA ILE A 139 -4.99 -3.14 -8.78
C ILE A 139 -3.79 -2.31 -9.28
N GLY A 140 -2.81 -2.07 -8.39
CA GLY A 140 -1.54 -1.43 -8.74
C GLY A 140 -1.70 -0.01 -9.27
N ARG A 141 -0.72 0.45 -10.06
CA ARG A 141 -0.77 1.74 -10.76
C ARG A 141 -1.52 1.58 -12.08
N SER A 142 -2.83 1.78 -12.05
CA SER A 142 -3.71 1.64 -13.22
C SER A 142 -3.82 2.94 -14.02
N LEU A 143 -3.90 2.82 -15.35
CA LEU A 143 -4.34 3.90 -16.24
C LEU A 143 -5.87 3.87 -16.32
N LEU A 144 -6.51 5.02 -16.10
CA LEU A 144 -7.97 5.15 -16.09
C LEU A 144 -8.43 6.05 -17.24
N GLY A 145 -9.46 5.61 -17.95
CA GLY A 145 -10.17 6.41 -18.96
C GLY A 145 -11.39 7.11 -18.36
N PRO A 146 -11.91 8.18 -19.02
CA PRO A 146 -13.15 8.83 -18.60
C PRO A 146 -14.37 7.91 -18.73
N PRO A 147 -15.43 8.11 -17.94
CA PRO A 147 -16.68 7.37 -18.07
C PRO A 147 -17.29 7.59 -19.46
N GLY A 148 -17.86 6.53 -20.05
CA GLY A 148 -18.51 6.61 -21.37
C GLY A 148 -17.55 6.60 -22.56
N ILE A 149 -16.26 6.32 -22.37
CA ILE A 149 -15.34 6.08 -23.50
C ILE A 149 -15.89 4.95 -24.40
N PRO A 150 -15.95 5.14 -25.74
CA PRO A 150 -16.37 4.07 -26.65
C PRO A 150 -15.54 2.81 -26.46
N ALA A 151 -16.20 1.64 -26.45
CA ALA A 151 -15.56 0.35 -26.20
C ALA A 151 -14.37 0.07 -27.13
N GLU A 152 -14.50 0.48 -28.41
CA GLU A 152 -13.42 0.39 -29.40
C GLU A 152 -12.17 1.18 -29.01
N ARG A 153 -12.32 2.37 -28.40
CA ARG A 153 -11.20 3.22 -27.98
C ARG A 153 -10.56 2.69 -26.70
N ALA A 154 -11.38 2.20 -25.77
CA ALA A 154 -10.88 1.52 -24.58
C ALA A 154 -10.05 0.28 -24.98
N GLN A 155 -10.55 -0.52 -25.92
CA GLN A 155 -9.84 -1.69 -26.44
C GLN A 155 -8.54 -1.30 -27.13
N ALA A 156 -8.54 -0.26 -27.97
CA ALA A 156 -7.33 0.23 -28.63
C ALA A 156 -6.25 0.64 -27.62
N LEU A 157 -6.62 1.39 -26.56
CA LEU A 157 -5.69 1.79 -25.50
C LEU A 157 -5.14 0.59 -24.72
N ARG A 158 -6.00 -0.39 -24.39
CA ARG A 158 -5.57 -1.64 -23.72
C ARG A 158 -4.58 -2.42 -24.57
N THR A 159 -4.88 -2.60 -25.86
CA THR A 159 -4.00 -3.30 -26.80
C THR A 159 -2.67 -2.57 -26.96
N ALA A 160 -2.67 -1.23 -27.08
CA ALA A 160 -1.45 -0.44 -27.19
C ALA A 160 -0.56 -0.57 -25.94
N PHE A 161 -1.15 -0.50 -24.74
CA PHE A 161 -0.42 -0.68 -23.49
C PHE A 161 0.18 -2.09 -23.38
N GLN A 162 -0.57 -3.12 -23.73
CA GLN A 162 -0.07 -4.50 -23.73
C GLN A 162 1.05 -4.72 -24.75
N ALA A 163 0.99 -4.07 -25.91
CA ALA A 163 2.05 -4.11 -26.91
C ALA A 163 3.32 -3.45 -26.37
N MET A 164 3.21 -2.24 -25.80
CA MET A 164 4.33 -1.53 -25.16
C MET A 164 4.96 -2.35 -24.03
N ALA A 165 4.15 -2.96 -23.16
CA ALA A 165 4.64 -3.75 -22.04
C ALA A 165 5.40 -5.03 -22.46
N LYS A 166 5.24 -5.47 -23.72
CA LYS A 166 5.94 -6.61 -24.33
C LYS A 166 7.06 -6.18 -25.29
N ASP A 167 7.19 -4.88 -25.54
CA ASP A 167 8.17 -4.35 -26.47
C ASP A 167 9.59 -4.57 -25.93
N PRO A 168 10.50 -5.20 -26.71
CA PRO A 168 11.84 -5.51 -26.24
C PRO A 168 12.66 -4.29 -25.79
N ASP A 169 12.50 -3.15 -26.46
CA ASP A 169 13.23 -1.93 -26.14
C ASP A 169 12.70 -1.34 -24.83
N PHE A 170 11.38 -1.36 -24.63
CA PHE A 170 10.77 -0.96 -23.36
C PHE A 170 11.20 -1.87 -22.20
N VAL A 171 11.20 -3.19 -22.39
CA VAL A 171 11.62 -4.15 -21.37
C VAL A 171 13.10 -3.97 -21.01
N ALA A 172 13.97 -3.78 -22.01
CA ALA A 172 15.39 -3.52 -21.79
C ALA A 172 15.61 -2.24 -20.95
N GLU A 173 14.86 -1.18 -21.23
CA GLU A 173 14.97 0.08 -20.49
C GLU A 173 14.46 -0.05 -19.05
N ILE A 174 13.33 -0.73 -18.84
CA ILE A 174 12.79 -1.02 -17.50
C ILE A 174 13.79 -1.83 -16.67
N GLN A 175 14.44 -2.83 -17.26
CA GLN A 175 15.50 -3.61 -16.62
C GLN A 175 16.72 -2.75 -16.31
N ARG A 176 17.16 -1.90 -17.25
CA ARG A 176 18.28 -0.97 -17.05
C ARG A 176 18.02 -0.01 -15.89
N LEU A 177 16.79 0.47 -15.76
CA LEU A 177 16.35 1.36 -14.69
C LEU A 177 16.04 0.63 -13.37
N SER A 178 16.11 -0.71 -13.33
CA SER A 178 15.72 -1.53 -12.18
C SER A 178 14.31 -1.21 -11.67
N VAL A 179 13.39 -0.91 -12.60
CA VAL A 179 11.98 -0.65 -12.29
C VAL A 179 11.23 -1.98 -12.31
N GLU A 180 10.46 -2.24 -11.26
CA GLU A 180 9.59 -3.43 -11.19
C GLU A 180 8.34 -3.20 -12.06
N LEU A 181 8.08 -4.10 -13.00
CA LEU A 181 6.94 -4.06 -13.91
C LEU A 181 6.24 -5.43 -13.95
N ASP A 182 4.99 -5.50 -13.49
CA ASP A 182 4.12 -6.68 -13.59
C ASP A 182 2.74 -6.24 -14.10
N PRO A 183 2.58 -6.14 -15.44
CA PRO A 183 1.38 -5.58 -16.05
C PRO A 183 0.24 -6.59 -16.01
N MET A 184 -0.88 -6.21 -15.39
CA MET A 184 -2.11 -6.99 -15.38
C MET A 184 -3.01 -6.62 -16.57
N PRO A 185 -3.69 -7.59 -17.22
CA PRO A 185 -4.69 -7.30 -18.25
C PRO A 185 -5.79 -6.36 -17.74
N GLY A 186 -6.20 -5.39 -18.58
CA GLY A 186 -7.19 -4.38 -18.21
C GLY A 186 -8.55 -4.99 -17.82
N GLU A 187 -8.92 -6.11 -18.42
CA GLU A 187 -10.15 -6.85 -18.08
C GLU A 187 -10.09 -7.46 -16.69
N GLN A 188 -8.90 -7.90 -16.26
CA GLN A 188 -8.70 -8.45 -14.93
C GLN A 188 -8.73 -7.34 -13.88
N ILE A 189 -8.12 -6.18 -14.18
CA ILE A 189 -8.23 -4.97 -13.36
C ILE A 189 -9.69 -4.53 -13.24
N GLU A 190 -10.45 -4.52 -14.34
CA GLU A 190 -11.87 -4.17 -14.34
C GLU A 190 -12.71 -5.09 -13.45
N ARG A 191 -12.42 -6.40 -13.45
CA ARG A 191 -13.06 -7.36 -12.53
C ARG A 191 -12.69 -7.10 -11.07
N LEU A 192 -11.43 -6.81 -10.77
CA LEU A 192 -10.99 -6.47 -9.41
C LEU A 192 -11.65 -5.18 -8.91
N VAL A 193 -11.79 -4.18 -9.79
CA VAL A 193 -12.51 -2.94 -9.49
C VAL A 193 -13.99 -3.23 -9.27
N ALA A 194 -14.64 -4.03 -10.12
CA ALA A 194 -16.05 -4.40 -9.96
C ALA A 194 -16.30 -5.18 -8.66
N GLN A 195 -15.41 -6.09 -8.28
CA GLN A 195 -15.46 -6.79 -6.99
C GLN A 195 -15.28 -5.83 -5.82
N SER A 196 -14.36 -4.88 -5.95
CA SER A 196 -14.14 -3.82 -4.95
C SER A 196 -15.37 -2.92 -4.79
N LEU A 197 -16.06 -2.59 -5.88
CA LEU A 197 -17.29 -1.78 -5.87
C LEU A 197 -18.52 -2.56 -5.38
N ASN A 198 -18.57 -3.88 -5.59
CA ASN A 198 -19.60 -4.78 -5.05
C ASN A 198 -19.41 -5.13 -3.56
N THR A 199 -18.50 -4.44 -2.87
CA THR A 199 -18.32 -4.56 -1.42
C THR A 199 -19.66 -4.36 -0.70
N PRO A 200 -20.11 -5.29 0.17
CA PRO A 200 -21.41 -5.20 0.86
C PRO A 200 -21.62 -3.85 1.54
N ALA A 201 -22.88 -3.39 1.61
CA ALA A 201 -23.20 -2.09 2.21
C ALA A 201 -22.62 -1.94 3.63
N ALA A 202 -22.69 -2.99 4.45
CA ALA A 202 -22.11 -3.01 5.78
C ALA A 202 -20.59 -2.72 5.80
N VAL A 203 -19.84 -3.29 4.85
CA VAL A 203 -18.39 -3.08 4.73
C VAL A 203 -18.09 -1.67 4.24
N ARG A 204 -18.89 -1.13 3.30
CA ARG A 204 -18.76 0.26 2.85
C ARG A 204 -19.06 1.26 3.96
N GLU A 205 -20.12 1.05 4.72
CA GLU A 205 -20.48 1.92 5.86
C GLU A 205 -19.45 1.83 6.98
N ARG A 206 -18.89 0.64 7.25
CA ARG A 206 -17.78 0.47 8.19
C ARG A 206 -16.52 1.22 7.74
N ALA A 207 -16.16 1.14 6.46
CA ALA A 207 -15.04 1.89 5.89
C ALA A 207 -15.29 3.40 5.93
N LYS A 208 -16.50 3.87 5.57
CA LYS A 208 -16.89 5.29 5.65
C LYS A 208 -16.81 5.85 7.07
N ALA A 209 -17.33 5.09 8.05
CA ALA A 209 -17.22 5.43 9.47
C ALA A 209 -15.76 5.60 9.91
N ALA A 210 -14.84 4.78 9.37
CA ALA A 210 -13.41 4.92 9.64
C ALA A 210 -12.78 6.21 9.09
N PHE A 211 -13.37 6.81 8.06
CA PHE A 211 -12.94 8.10 7.51
C PHE A 211 -13.79 9.30 7.98
N GLY A 212 -14.72 9.09 8.92
CA GLY A 212 -15.61 10.14 9.42
C GLY A 212 -16.51 10.74 8.35
N ARG A 213 -16.93 9.93 7.37
CA ARG A 213 -17.82 10.30 6.26
C ARG A 213 -19.07 9.45 6.24
#